data_AF-A0A7C8LDN9-F1
#
_entry.id   AF-A0A7C8LDN9-F1
#
_cell.length_a   1.000
_cell.length_b   1.000
_cell.length_c   1.000
_cell.angle_alpha   90.00
_cell.angle_beta   90.00
_cell.angle_gamma   90.00
#
_symmetry.space_group_name_H-M   'P 1'
#
loop_
_entity.id
_entity.type
_entity.pdbx_description
1 polymer ?
#
loop_
_entity_poly.entity_id
_entity_poly.type
_entity_poly.pdbx_seq_one_letter_code
_entity_poly.pdbx_strand_id
1 'polypeptide(L)'
;MTLEKADKAIKELSLSQQKINFNSVSQLSGVSKTFLYKNQEVKQRIEDFRDKKIKELELEHKKFKEQLELLRGKLYEQVQHT
;
A
#
# COMPACT_ATOMS: atom_id res chain seq x y z
N MET A 1 -12.42 -1.75 23.81
CA MET A 1 -12.98 -0.52 23.20
C MET A 1 -12.02 0.17 22.23
N THR A 2 -10.89 0.74 22.66
CA THR A 2 -9.98 1.50 21.76
C THR A 2 -9.20 0.63 20.78
N LEU A 3 -8.70 -0.52 21.23
CA LEU A 3 -8.02 -1.50 20.35
C LEU A 3 -8.95 -1.98 19.23
N GLU A 4 -10.17 -2.36 19.60
CA GLU A 4 -11.18 -2.83 18.65
C GLU A 4 -11.58 -1.76 17.61
N LYS A 5 -11.62 -0.47 17.99
CA LYS A 5 -11.84 0.65 17.06
C LYS A 5 -10.70 0.78 16.05
N ALA A 6 -9.45 0.69 16.50
CA ALA A 6 -8.30 0.71 15.60
C ALA A 6 -8.32 -0.49 14.64
N ASP A 7 -8.66 -1.67 15.14
CA ASP A 7 -8.75 -2.89 14.34
C ASP A 7 -9.84 -2.85 13.28
N LYS A 8 -11.04 -2.35 13.63
CA LYS A 8 -12.12 -2.15 12.67
C LYS A 8 -11.71 -1.18 11.57
N ALA A 9 -11.07 -0.07 11.93
CA ALA A 9 -10.57 0.91 10.95
C ALA A 9 -9.50 0.32 10.02
N ILE A 10 -8.55 -0.48 10.55
CA ILE A 10 -7.54 -1.15 9.71
C ILE A 10 -8.21 -2.11 8.71
N LYS A 11 -9.19 -2.90 9.16
CA LYS A 11 -9.93 -3.81 8.28
C LYS A 11 -10.69 -3.05 7.18
N GLU A 12 -11.37 -1.97 7.54
CA GLU A 12 -12.14 -1.16 6.60
C GLU A 12 -11.26 -0.46 5.56
N LEU A 13 -10.12 0.10 5.98
CA LEU A 13 -9.12 0.66 5.06
C LEU A 13 -8.54 -0.40 4.13
N SER A 14 -8.34 -1.63 4.63
CA SER A 14 -7.85 -2.74 3.80
C SER A 14 -8.88 -3.17 2.75
N LEU A 15 -10.17 -3.22 3.11
CA LEU A 15 -11.25 -3.59 2.18
C LEU A 15 -11.49 -2.51 1.12
N SER A 16 -11.42 -1.24 1.51
CA SER A 16 -11.58 -0.09 0.61
C SER A 16 -10.33 0.23 -0.20
N GLN A 17 -9.25 -0.56 -0.06
CA GLN A 17 -7.94 -0.36 -0.69
C GLN A 17 -7.35 1.05 -0.44
N GLN A 18 -7.75 1.69 0.66
CA GLN A 18 -7.22 3.00 1.02
C GLN A 18 -5.85 2.87 1.68
N LYS A 19 -5.11 3.99 1.71
CA LYS A 19 -3.78 4.03 2.31
C LYS A 19 -3.87 3.73 3.81
N ILE A 20 -3.27 2.63 4.26
CA ILE A 20 -3.17 2.29 5.69
C ILE A 20 -1.92 2.95 6.28
N ASN A 21 -2.12 3.90 7.18
CA ASN A 21 -1.07 4.54 7.97
C ASN A 21 -1.65 5.08 9.29
N PHE A 22 -0.79 5.53 10.20
CA PHE A 22 -1.23 6.05 11.50
C PHE A 22 -2.22 7.22 11.39
N ASN A 23 -2.12 8.07 10.37
CA ASN A 23 -3.06 9.17 10.17
C ASN A 23 -4.43 8.66 9.73
N SER A 24 -4.49 7.83 8.68
CA SER A 24 -5.77 7.32 8.18
C SER A 24 -6.49 6.44 9.21
N VAL A 25 -5.74 5.60 9.94
CA VAL A 25 -6.31 4.80 11.04
C VAL A 25 -6.82 5.70 12.16
N SER A 26 -6.07 6.74 12.54
CA SER A 26 -6.50 7.68 13.58
C SER A 26 -7.76 8.44 13.19
N GLN A 27 -7.83 8.93 11.95
CA GLN A 27 -8.99 9.66 11.43
C GLN A 27 -10.24 8.78 11.36
N LEU A 28 -10.12 7.53 10.91
CA LEU A 28 -11.27 6.63 10.78
C LEU A 28 -11.73 6.04 12.12
N SER A 29 -10.80 5.63 12.98
CA SER A 29 -11.13 4.98 14.27
C SER A 29 -11.52 5.97 15.38
N GLY A 30 -11.16 7.26 15.22
CA GLY A 30 -11.21 8.26 16.28
C GLY A 30 -10.20 8.02 17.42
N VAL A 31 -9.26 7.09 17.24
CA VAL A 31 -8.21 6.79 18.22
C VAL A 31 -7.02 7.72 17.99
N SER A 32 -6.41 8.23 19.07
CA SER A 32 -5.28 9.14 18.96
C SER A 32 -4.03 8.45 18.40
N LYS A 33 -3.23 9.17 17.62
CA LYS A 33 -1.95 8.65 17.10
C LYS A 33 -1.02 8.17 18.23
N THR A 34 -0.99 8.88 19.35
CA THR A 34 -0.20 8.50 20.53
C THR A 34 -0.58 7.11 21.05
N PHE A 35 -1.87 6.75 21.07
CA PHE A 35 -2.30 5.40 21.41
C PHE A 35 -1.82 4.38 20.38
N LEU A 36 -1.95 4.68 19.08
CA LEU A 36 -1.54 3.78 18.00
C LEU A 36 -0.03 3.50 18.04
N TYR A 37 0.81 4.49 18.39
CA TYR A 37 2.24 4.31 18.56
C TYR A 37 2.63 3.54 19.83
N LYS A 38 1.89 3.72 20.93
CA LYS A 38 2.16 3.04 22.21
C LYS A 38 1.73 1.58 22.20
N ASN A 39 0.68 1.24 21.45
CA ASN A 39 0.23 -0.13 21.33
C ASN A 39 1.05 -0.85 20.25
N GLN A 40 2.03 -1.65 20.66
CA GLN A 40 2.97 -2.32 19.77
C GLN A 40 2.29 -3.25 18.76
N GLU A 41 1.21 -3.92 19.15
CA GLU A 41 0.47 -4.82 18.26
C GLU A 41 -0.23 -4.05 17.12
N VAL A 42 -0.91 -2.95 17.46
CA VAL A 42 -1.56 -2.08 16.46
C VAL A 42 -0.51 -1.43 15.56
N LYS A 43 0.57 -0.94 16.15
CA LYS A 43 1.69 -0.35 15.41
C LYS A 43 2.24 -1.34 14.38
N GLN A 44 2.57 -2.55 14.81
CA GLN A 44 3.13 -3.58 13.95
C GLN A 44 2.18 -3.90 12.79
N ARG A 45 0.88 -4.07 13.07
CA ARG A 45 -0.11 -4.32 12.01
C ARG A 45 -0.17 -3.20 10.99
N ILE A 46 -0.17 -1.93 11.42
CA ILE A 46 -0.15 -0.78 10.50
C ILE A 46 1.10 -0.78 9.63
N GLU A 47 2.26 -1.12 10.20
CA GLU A 47 3.54 -1.21 9.49
C GLU A 47 3.55 -2.37 8.49
N ASP A 48 3.11 -3.56 8.89
CA ASP A 48 3.03 -4.74 8.03
C ASP A 48 2.15 -4.50 6.80
N PHE A 49 0.97 -3.89 6.99
CA PHE A 49 0.09 -3.53 5.87
C PHE A 49 0.73 -2.51 4.92
N ARG A 50 1.47 -1.54 5.46
CA ARG A 50 2.19 -0.54 4.65
C ARG A 50 3.28 -1.21 3.84
N ASP A 51 4.10 -2.05 4.46
CA ASP A 51 5.23 -2.72 3.81
C ASP A 51 4.74 -3.69 2.73
N LYS A 52 3.65 -4.41 3.00
CA LYS A 52 2.99 -5.24 1.98
C LYS A 52 2.55 -4.40 0.78
N LYS A 53 1.92 -3.25 1.01
CA LYS A 53 1.47 -2.37 -0.08
C LYS A 53 2.64 -1.80 -0.88
N ILE A 54 3.75 -1.45 -0.23
CA ILE A 54 4.97 -0.98 -0.90
C ILE A 54 5.52 -2.08 -1.80
N LYS A 55 5.68 -3.31 -1.29
CA LYS A 55 6.17 -4.44 -2.07
C LYS A 55 5.29 -4.75 -3.28
N GLU A 56 3.97 -4.68 -3.12
CA GLU A 56 3.02 -4.85 -4.23
C GLU A 56 3.23 -3.79 -5.31
N LEU A 57 3.37 -2.51 -4.92
CA LEU A 57 3.62 -1.40 -5.85
C LEU A 57 4.99 -1.52 -6.54
N GLU A 58 6.03 -1.94 -5.83
CA GLU A 58 7.36 -2.17 -6.40
C GLU A 58 7.33 -3.29 -7.47
N LEU A 59 6.60 -4.37 -7.19
CA LEU A 59 6.44 -5.47 -8.14
C LEU A 59 5.65 -5.04 -9.38
N GLU A 60 4.56 -4.29 -9.19
CA GLU A 60 3.76 -3.74 -10.28
C GLU A 60 4.59 -2.79 -11.15
N HIS A 61 5.34 -1.89 -10.52
CA HIS A 61 6.23 -0.97 -11.21
C HIS A 61 7.31 -1.71 -12.03
N LYS A 62 7.90 -2.78 -11.48
CA LYS A 62 8.84 -3.62 -12.21
C LYS A 62 8.22 -4.24 -13.45
N LYS A 63 6.99 -4.79 -13.34
CA LYS A 63 6.27 -5.38 -14.48
C LYS A 63 5.98 -4.34 -15.56
N PHE A 64 5.55 -3.14 -15.19
CA PHE A 64 5.31 -2.07 -16.17
C PHE A 64 6.60 -1.67 -16.89
N LYS A 65 7.73 -1.59 -16.17
CA LYS A 65 9.02 -1.30 -16.79
C LYS A 65 9.43 -2.37 -17.81
N GLU A 66 9.28 -3.66 -17.47
CA GLU A 66 9.56 -4.77 -18.38
C GLU A 66 8.66 -4.73 -19.63
N GLN A 67 7.37 -4.42 -19.47
CA GLN A 67 6.44 -4.27 -20.59
C GLN A 67 6.82 -3.10 -21.51
N LEU A 68 7.26 -1.96 -20.94
CA LEU A 68 7.72 -0.81 -21.71
C LEU A 68 8.96 -1.14 -22.55
N GLU A 69 9.93 -1.87 -21.99
CA GLU A 69 11.13 -2.29 -22.72
C GLU A 69 10.80 -3.22 -23.89
N LEU A 70 9.89 -4.17 -23.69
CA LEU A 70 9.42 -5.08 -24.75
C LEU A 70 8.70 -4.31 -25.86
N LEU A 71 7.82 -3.37 -25.51
CA LEU A 71 7.09 -2.56 -26.48
C LEU A 71 8.05 -1.68 -27.30
N ARG A 72 9.06 -1.10 -26.64
CA ARG A 72 10.10 -0.31 -27.31
C ARG A 72 10.90 -1.16 -28.30
N GLY A 73 11.26 -2.39 -27.94
CA GLY A 73 11.93 -3.33 -28.84
C GLY A 73 11.12 -3.61 -30.11
N LYS A 74 9.83 -3.91 -29.96
CA LYS A 74 8.91 -4.14 -31.09
C LYS A 74 8.79 -2.92 -32.00
N LEU A 75 8.73 -1.72 -31.42
CA LEU A 75 8.67 -0.48 -32.19
C LEU A 75 9.94 -0.29 -33.02
N TYR A 76 11.12 -0.55 -32.45
CA TYR A 76 12.38 -0.47 -33.20
C TYR A 76 12.40 -1.42 -34.40
N GLU A 77 11.96 -2.67 -34.24
CA GLU A 77 11.88 -3.62 -35.34
C GLU A 77 10.96 -3.12 -36.47
N GLN A 78 9.81 -2.55 -36.13
CA GLN A 78 8.86 -2.02 -37.11
C GLN A 78 9.41 -0.83 -37.90
N VAL A 79 10.12 0.08 -37.22
CA VAL A 79 10.67 1.30 -37.84
C VAL A 79 11.92 1.01 -38.69
N GLN A 80 12.67 -0.05 -38.41
CA GLN A 80 13.86 -0.42 -39.20
C GLN A 80 13.53 -1.12 -40.53
N HIS A 81 12.29 -1.57 -40.73
CA HIS A 81 11.83 -2.23 -41.95
C HIS A 81 10.95 -1.33 -42.84
N THR A 82 10.89 -0.03 -42.55
CA THR A 82 10.20 0.99 -43.36
C THR A 82 11.22 1.96 -43.95
#